data_AF-A0A2E6P5G3-F1
#
_entry.id   AF-A0A2E6P5G3-F1
#
_cell.length_a   1.000
_cell.length_b   1.000
_cell.length_c   1.000
_cell.angle_alpha   90.00
_cell.angle_beta   90.00
_cell.angle_gamma   90.00
#
_symmetry.space_group_name_H-M   'P 1'
#
loop_
_entity.id
_entity.type
_entity.pdbx_description
1 polymer ?
#
loop_
_entity_poly.entity_id
_entity_poly.type
_entity_poly.pdbx_seq_one_letter_code
_entity_poly.pdbx_strand_id
1 'polypeptide(L)' 'MNWGDLGIGIALVFIIEGLLPFVSPSRYKNMLDIVSRTSQSRIRVGGAICMVFGVLLLYLI' A
#
# COMPACT_ATOMS: atom_id res chain seq x y z
N MET A 1 14.04 -3.71 19.23
CA MET A 1 13.59 -2.98 18.03
C MET A 1 14.47 -1.75 17.92
N ASN A 2 15.29 -1.63 16.88
CA ASN A 2 16.05 -0.40 16.67
C ASN A 2 15.09 0.62 16.05
N TRP A 3 14.94 1.80 16.64
CA TRP A 3 14.04 2.84 16.13
C TRP A 3 14.39 3.25 14.69
N GLY A 4 15.65 3.03 14.27
CA GLY A 4 16.10 3.22 12.89
C GLY A 4 15.42 2.30 11.88
N ASP A 5 15.19 1.03 12.22
CA ASP A 5 14.58 0.06 11.30
C ASP A 5 13.14 0.43 10.97
N LEU A 6 12.40 0.91 11.98
CA LEU A 6 11.05 1.44 11.81
C LEU A 6 11.05 2.69 10.91
N GLY A 7 12.00 3.61 11.14
CA GLY A 7 12.16 4.81 10.32
C GLY A 7 12.44 4.49 8.86
N ILE A 8 13.30 3.49 8.59
CA ILE A 8 13.60 3.02 7.23
C ILE A 8 12.36 2.41 6.59
N GLY A 9 11.62 1.55 7.30
CA GLY A 9 10.38 0.97 6.81
C GLY A 9 9.35 2.03 6.40
N ILE A 10 9.16 3.06 7.23
CA ILE A 10 8.26 4.17 6.94
C ILE A 10 8.74 4.99 5.74
N ALA A 11 10.04 5.27 5.64
CA ALA A 11 10.61 6.00 4.50
C ALA A 11 10.37 5.25 3.17
N LEU A 12 10.53 3.94 3.16
CA LEU A 12 10.26 3.11 1.97
C LEU A 12 8.78 3.16 1.56
N VAL A 13 7.85 3.14 2.52
CA VAL A 13 6.41 3.30 2.22
C VAL A 13 6.13 4.64 1.54
N PHE A 14 6.71 5.74 2.05
CA PHE A 14 6.56 7.06 1.41
C PHE A 14 7.12 7.11 0.00
N ILE A 15 8.28 6.49 -0.25
CA ILE A 15 8.89 6.44 -1.58
C ILE A 15 7.99 5.65 -2.53
N ILE A 16 7.50 4.48 -2.12
CA ILE A 16 6.67 3.61 -2.96
C ILE A 16 5.33 4.28 -3.28
N GLU A 17 4.65 4.84 -2.28
CA GLU A 17 3.37 5.55 -2.46
C GLU A 17 3.53 6.83 -3.30
N GLY A 18 4.68 7.53 -3.18
CA GLY A 18 4.99 8.72 -3.97
C GLY A 18 5.41 8.44 -5.42
N LEU A 19 5.90 7.23 -5.72
CA LEU A 19 6.44 6.89 -7.03
C LEU A 19 5.36 6.90 -8.13
N LEU A 20 4.22 6.25 -7.89
CA LEU A 20 3.10 6.19 -8.85
C LEU A 20 2.52 7.56 -9.23
N PRO A 21 2.18 8.45 -8.28
CA PRO A 21 1.69 9.79 -8.62
C PRO A 21 2.75 10.66 -9.30
N PHE A 22 4.04 10.44 -9.01
CA PHE A 22 5.14 11.17 -9.65
C PHE A 22 5.38 10.71 -11.10
N VAL A 23 5.49 9.40 -11.34
CA VAL A 23 5.81 8.84 -12.67
C VAL A 23 4.61 8.93 -13.62
N SER A 24 3.40 8.66 -13.15
CA SER A 24 2.21 8.63 -14.01
C SER A 24 0.95 9.11 -13.29
N PRO A 25 0.77 10.44 -13.15
CA PRO A 25 -0.38 11.01 -12.45
C PRO A 25 -1.72 10.63 -13.10
N SER A 26 -1.78 10.45 -14.42
CA SER A 26 -2.99 10.02 -15.13
C SER A 26 -3.43 8.61 -14.73
N ARG A 27 -2.48 7.67 -14.58
CA ARG A 27 -2.78 6.31 -14.13
C ARG A 27 -3.22 6.29 -12.67
N TYR A 28 -2.58 7.10 -11.83
CA TYR A 28 -2.95 7.25 -10.43
C TYR A 28 -4.40 7.76 -10.29
N LYS A 29 -4.78 8.81 -11.03
CA LYS A 29 -6.16 9.31 -11.05
C LYS A 29 -7.17 8.25 -11.50
N ASN A 30 -6.85 7.49 -12.55
CA ASN A 30 -7.73 6.43 -13.03
C ASN A 30 -7.90 5.30 -11.99
N MET A 31 -6.83 4.91 -11.29
CA MET A 31 -6.93 3.95 -10.18
C MET A 31 -7.86 4.47 -9.07
N LEU A 32 -7.73 5.74 -8.70
CA LEU A 32 -8.59 6.35 -7.68
C LEU A 32 -10.07 6.40 -8.12
N ASP A 33 -10.37 6.61 -9.40
CA ASP A 33 -11.76 6.55 -9.91
C ASP A 33 -12.34 5.13 -9.86
N ILE A 34 -11.51 4.11 -10.11
CA ILE A 34 -11.93 2.71 -9.96
C ILE A 34 -12.21 2.41 -8.48
N VAL A 35 -11.34 2.88 -7.58
CA VAL A 35 -11.51 2.69 -6.13
C VAL A 35 -12.77 3.42 -5.64
N SER A 36 -13.05 4.64 -6.09
CA SER A 36 -14.23 5.41 -5.68
C SER A 36 -15.56 4.74 -6.05
N ARG A 37 -15.57 3.99 -7.17
CA ARG A 37 -16.73 3.21 -7.64
C ARG A 37 -16.83 1.82 -7.00
N THR A 38 -15.80 1.40 -6.27
CA THR A 38 -15.77 0.09 -5.62
C THR A 38 -16.46 0.17 -4.26
N SER A 39 -17.37 -0.77 -3.98
CA SER A 39 -18.04 -0.85 -2.68
C SER A 39 -17.05 -0.97 -1.53
N GLN A 40 -17.28 -0.24 -0.43
CA GLN A 40 -16.44 -0.22 0.77
C GLN A 40 -16.10 -1.62 1.31
N SER A 41 -17.04 -2.57 1.27
CA SER A 41 -16.81 -3.95 1.71
C SER A 41 -15.69 -4.63 0.93
N ARG A 42 -15.69 -4.49 -0.40
CA ARG A 42 -14.67 -5.08 -1.28
C ARG A 42 -13.29 -4.47 -1.03
N ILE A 43 -13.22 -3.15 -0.84
CA ILE A 43 -11.96 -2.46 -0.51
C ILE A 43 -11.40 -2.97 0.82
N ARG A 44 -12.26 -3.13 1.84
CA ARG A 44 -11.85 -3.67 3.15
C ARG A 44 -11.35 -5.10 3.07
N VAL A 45 -12.04 -5.97 2.34
CA VAL A 45 -11.62 -7.37 2.15
C VAL A 45 -10.30 -7.45 1.40
N GLY A 46 -10.15 -6.69 0.31
CA GLY A 46 -8.87 -6.60 -0.41
C GLY A 46 -7.72 -6.16 0.49
N GLY A 47 -7.94 -5.11 1.28
CA GLY A 47 -6.97 -4.65 2.28
C GLY A 47 -6.65 -5.69 3.35
N ALA A 48 -7.65 -6.42 3.85
CA ALA A 48 -7.43 -7.49 4.82
C ALA A 48 -6.58 -8.64 4.26
N ILE A 49 -6.84 -9.04 3.00
CA ILE A 49 -6.04 -10.07 2.32
C ILE A 49 -4.58 -9.61 2.19
N CYS A 50 -4.34 -8.37 1.75
CA CYS A 50 -2.99 -7.81 1.65
C CYS A 50 -2.29 -7.76 3.01
N MET A 51 -2.98 -7.35 4.08
CA MET A 51 -2.42 -7.32 5.43
C MET A 51 -2.03 -8.71 5.91
N VAL A 52 -2.89 -9.71 5.73
CA VAL A 52 -2.60 -11.11 6.11
C VAL A 52 -1.39 -11.62 5.34
N PHE A 53 -1.33 -11.37 4.04
CA PHE A 53 -0.19 -11.78 3.21
C PHE A 53 1.12 -11.13 3.67
N GLY A 54 1.09 -9.84 4.01
CA GLY A 54 2.24 -9.12 4.54
C GLY A 54 2.74 -9.71 5.87
N VAL A 55 1.84 -10.05 6.79
CA VAL A 55 2.18 -10.70 8.06
C VAL A 55 2.80 -12.08 7.84
N LEU A 56 2.23 -12.87 6.92
CA LEU A 56 2.77 -14.19 6.58
C LEU A 56 4.18 -14.09 5.99
N LEU A 57 4.41 -13.12 5.10
CA LEU A 57 5.72 -12.89 4.49
C LEU A 57 6.75 -12.43 5.52
N LEU A 58 6.35 -11.58 6.49
CA LEU A 58 7.19 -11.20 7.63
C LEU A 58 7.55 -12.38 8.55
N TYR A 59 6.71 -13.42 8.63
CA TYR A 59 6.99 -14.60 9.45
C TYR A 59 7.87 -15.64 8.72
N LEU A 60 7.86 -15.62 7.39
CA LEU A 60 8.66 -16.52 6.55
C LEU A 60 10.10 -16.04 6.37
N ILE A 61 10.34 -14.74 6.56
CA ILE A 61 11.67 -14.10 6.55
C ILE A 61 12.26 -14.14 7.96
#